data_AF-A0A830D9U2-F1
#
_entry.id   AF-A0A830D9U2-F1
#
_cell.length_a   1.000
_cell.length_b   1.000
_cell.length_c   1.000
_cell.angle_alpha   90.00
_cell.angle_beta   90.00
_cell.angle_gamma   90.00
#
_symmetry.space_group_name_H-M   'P 1'
#
loop_
_entity.id
_entity.type
_entity.pdbx_description
1 polymer ?
#
loop_
_entity_poly.entity_id
_entity_poly.type
_entity_poly.pdbx_seq_one_letter_code
_entity_poly.pdbx_strand_id
1 'polypeptide(L)'
;MQELDVTNVRELEDFLINDCMYVGIIRGKLDQFRRCLEVQFAAGRDLRPGHLGSMIQTLANWLSTSESLLVSIQEKIKWADTMNEKDKKHRKEVDERAEEVKKTLSLKADVEFRGHDELFSEHGGVMDFEEDRSRPKRSAVCLFSPSISPP
;
A
#
# COMPACT_ATOMS: atom_id res chain seq x y z
N MET A 1 -21.80 39.06 -2.65
CA MET A 1 -22.19 40.15 -3.56
C MET A 1 -22.15 41.51 -2.87
N GLN A 2 -22.66 41.66 -1.64
CA GLN A 2 -22.57 42.94 -0.91
C GLN A 2 -21.14 43.40 -0.60
N GLU A 3 -20.21 42.49 -0.27
CA GLU A 3 -18.83 42.86 0.06
C GLU A 3 -18.02 43.40 -1.13
N LEU A 4 -18.40 43.05 -2.36
CA LEU A 4 -17.78 43.51 -3.59
C LEU A 4 -18.66 44.50 -4.36
N ASP A 5 -19.85 44.82 -3.82
CA ASP A 5 -20.89 45.66 -4.44
C ASP A 5 -21.20 45.30 -5.91
N VAL A 6 -21.29 44.00 -6.20
CA VAL A 6 -21.57 43.49 -7.55
C VAL A 6 -23.02 43.03 -7.66
N THR A 7 -23.69 43.40 -8.75
CA THR A 7 -25.12 43.16 -8.93
C THR A 7 -25.44 41.80 -9.55
N ASN A 8 -24.55 41.27 -10.40
CA ASN A 8 -24.79 40.01 -11.12
C ASN A 8 -23.59 39.05 -11.08
N VAL A 9 -23.86 37.76 -11.22
CA VAL A 9 -22.83 36.69 -11.23
C VAL A 9 -21.86 36.92 -12.39
N ARG A 10 -22.35 37.41 -13.53
CA ARG A 10 -21.51 37.68 -14.71
C ARG A 10 -20.45 38.76 -14.45
N GLU A 11 -20.84 39.86 -13.82
CA GLU A 11 -19.92 40.94 -13.45
C GLU A 11 -18.87 40.45 -12.44
N LEU A 12 -19.26 39.56 -11.52
CA LEU A 12 -18.35 38.96 -10.56
C LEU A 12 -17.33 38.04 -11.25
N GLU A 13 -17.77 37.21 -12.20
CA GLU A 13 -16.88 36.37 -13.00
C GLU A 13 -15.90 37.21 -13.82
N ASP A 14 -16.40 38.25 -14.49
CA ASP A 14 -15.57 39.13 -15.31
C ASP A 14 -14.54 39.89 -14.46
N PHE A 15 -14.89 40.34 -13.24
CA PHE A 15 -13.96 40.93 -12.28
C PHE A 15 -12.89 39.92 -11.81
N LEU A 16 -13.29 38.70 -11.45
CA LEU A 16 -12.36 37.67 -11.00
C LEU A 16 -11.37 37.28 -12.10
N ILE A 17 -11.83 37.21 -13.35
CA ILE A 17 -10.97 36.86 -14.49
C ILE A 17 -10.03 38.01 -14.85
N ASN A 18 -10.57 39.22 -15.06
CA ASN A 18 -9.80 40.34 -15.60
C ASN A 18 -8.93 41.03 -14.55
N ASP A 19 -9.44 41.24 -13.33
CA ASP A 19 -8.75 42.05 -12.34
C ASP A 19 -7.98 41.21 -11.31
N CYS A 20 -8.39 39.97 -11.05
CA CYS A 20 -7.72 39.10 -10.08
C CYS A 20 -6.81 38.05 -10.74
N MET A 21 -7.32 37.29 -11.71
CA MET A 21 -6.59 36.17 -12.32
C MET A 21 -5.57 36.65 -13.35
N TYR A 22 -5.96 37.56 -14.25
CA TYR A 22 -5.08 38.07 -15.29
C TYR A 22 -3.90 38.87 -14.71
N VAL A 23 -4.15 39.69 -13.68
CA VAL A 23 -3.12 40.43 -12.93
C VAL A 23 -2.21 39.49 -12.12
N GLY A 24 -2.67 38.25 -11.86
CA GLY A 24 -1.89 37.22 -11.16
C GLY A 24 -1.99 37.25 -9.64
N ILE A 25 -3.00 37.95 -9.09
CA ILE A 25 -3.28 37.98 -7.64
C ILE A 25 -3.79 36.62 -7.18
N ILE A 26 -4.64 35.98 -7.98
CA ILE A 26 -5.24 34.68 -7.68
C ILE A 26 -5.02 33.73 -8.85
N ARG A 27 -4.76 32.45 -8.57
CA ARG A 27 -4.83 31.37 -9.56
C ARG A 27 -5.83 30.33 -9.08
N GLY A 28 -6.72 29.92 -9.98
CA GLY A 28 -7.80 29.01 -9.62
C GLY A 28 -8.71 28.68 -10.79
N LYS A 29 -9.78 27.94 -10.51
CA LYS A 29 -10.82 27.58 -11.48
C LYS A 29 -12.18 28.04 -10.99
N LEU A 30 -12.94 28.66 -11.87
CA LEU A 30 -14.35 29.00 -11.63
C LEU A 30 -15.21 27.75 -11.88
N ASP A 31 -15.90 27.29 -10.84
CA ASP A 31 -16.92 26.26 -10.95
C ASP A 31 -18.32 26.91 -10.91
N GLN A 32 -18.94 27.02 -12.08
CA GLN A 32 -20.26 27.61 -12.24
C GLN A 32 -21.39 26.75 -11.67
N PHE A 33 -21.21 25.42 -11.64
CA PHE A 33 -22.22 24.51 -11.12
C PHE A 33 -22.29 24.60 -9.60
N ARG A 34 -21.13 24.58 -8.94
CA ARG A 34 -21.02 24.72 -7.48
C ARG A 34 -21.04 26.18 -7.02
N ARG A 35 -21.03 27.13 -7.97
CA ARG A 35 -20.97 28.58 -7.74
C ARG A 35 -19.83 28.98 -6.81
N CYS A 36 -18.65 28.39 -7.02
CA CYS A 36 -17.47 28.63 -6.19
C CYS A 36 -16.20 28.82 -7.03
N LEU A 37 -15.23 29.54 -6.46
CA LEU A 37 -13.89 29.67 -7.02
C LEU A 37 -12.95 28.73 -6.26
N GLU A 38 -12.38 27.77 -6.97
CA GLU A 38 -11.34 26.88 -6.43
C GLU A 38 -9.98 27.58 -6.54
N VAL A 39 -9.51 28.14 -5.42
CA VAL A 39 -8.23 28.87 -5.36
C VAL A 39 -7.08 27.90 -5.10
N GLN A 40 -6.11 27.88 -6.01
CA GLN A 40 -4.86 27.12 -5.88
C GLN A 40 -3.73 27.98 -5.33
N PHE A 41 -3.77 29.28 -5.63
CA PHE A 41 -2.76 30.24 -5.17
C PHE A 41 -3.42 31.60 -4.99
N ALA A 42 -2.98 32.33 -3.97
CA ALA A 42 -3.31 33.73 -3.76
C ALA A 42 -2.08 34.49 -3.27
N ALA A 43 -1.85 35.68 -3.82
CA ALA A 43 -0.80 36.57 -3.38
C ALA A 43 -1.17 37.21 -2.03
N GLY A 44 -0.20 37.29 -1.12
CA GLY A 44 -0.37 38.02 0.14
C GLY A 44 -0.33 39.52 -0.12
N ARG A 45 -1.42 40.23 0.17
CA ARG A 45 -1.52 41.69 -0.08
C ARG A 45 -1.14 42.53 1.14
N ASP A 46 -1.72 42.23 2.30
CA ASP A 46 -1.60 43.06 3.50
C ASP A 46 -1.22 42.23 4.72
N LEU A 47 -0.28 42.75 5.52
CA LEU A 47 0.03 42.26 6.86
C LEU A 47 -0.44 43.31 7.87
N ARG A 48 -1.58 43.09 8.55
CA ARG A 48 -1.94 43.99 9.66
C ARG A 48 -1.05 43.73 10.88
N PRO A 49 -0.76 44.76 11.69
CA PRO A 49 -0.01 44.59 12.93
C PRO A 49 -0.66 43.53 13.83
N GLY A 50 0.14 42.58 14.33
CA GLY A 50 -0.32 41.49 15.19
C GLY A 50 -0.62 40.15 14.50
N HIS A 51 -0.75 40.09 13.17
CA HIS A 51 -1.01 38.81 12.47
C HIS A 51 0.25 37.96 12.24
N LEU A 52 1.44 38.56 12.30
CA LEU A 52 2.70 37.85 12.06
C LEU A 52 2.91 36.68 13.03
N GLY A 53 2.61 36.88 14.32
CA GLY A 53 2.72 35.80 15.32
C GLY A 53 1.80 34.62 15.02
N SER A 54 0.56 34.90 14.60
CA SER A 54 -0.37 33.84 14.18
C SER A 54 0.11 33.11 12.93
N MET A 55 0.71 33.80 11.95
CA MET A 55 1.26 33.15 10.75
C MET A 55 2.41 32.21 11.09
N ILE A 56 3.33 32.67 11.95
CA ILE A 56 4.45 31.86 12.44
C ILE A 56 3.91 30.62 13.16
N GLN A 57 2.93 30.78 14.04
CA GLN A 57 2.34 29.66 14.77
C GLN A 57 1.67 28.65 13.83
N THR A 58 0.91 29.10 12.83
CA THR A 58 0.27 28.21 11.85
C THR A 58 1.31 27.41 11.06
N LEU A 59 2.40 28.06 10.62
CA LEU A 59 3.49 27.38 9.92
C LEU A 59 4.22 26.38 10.83
N ALA A 60 4.49 26.75 12.09
CA ALA A 60 5.12 25.86 13.06
C ALA A 60 4.25 24.63 13.36
N ASN A 61 2.94 24.81 13.53
CA ASN A 61 2.00 23.72 13.73
C ASN A 61 1.95 22.79 12.52
N TRP A 62 1.95 23.36 11.30
CA TRP A 62 1.94 22.56 10.08
C TRP A 62 3.23 21.76 9.91
N LEU A 63 4.39 22.36 10.21
CA LEU A 63 5.67 21.67 10.22
C LEU A 63 5.67 20.53 11.23
N SER A 64 5.29 20.79 12.49
CA SER A 64 5.26 19.78 13.55
C SER A 64 4.31 18.62 13.22
N THR A 65 3.15 18.91 12.63
CA THR A 65 2.21 17.87 12.16
C THR A 65 2.84 17.02 11.06
N SER A 66 3.53 17.65 10.11
CA SER A 66 4.19 16.95 9.01
C SER A 66 5.34 16.07 9.50
N GLU A 67 6.14 16.55 10.44
CA GLU A 67 7.20 15.77 11.10
C GLU A 67 6.63 14.57 11.85
N SER A 68 5.55 14.77 12.60
CA SER A 68 4.88 13.69 13.34
C SER A 68 4.33 12.60 12.42
N LEU A 69 3.77 13.00 11.27
CA LEU A 69 3.32 12.05 10.24
C LEU A 69 4.49 11.27 9.64
N LEU A 70 5.63 11.92 9.38
CA LEU A 70 6.82 11.25 8.88
C LEU A 70 7.37 10.22 9.87
N VAL A 71 7.45 10.57 11.16
CA VAL A 71 7.87 9.64 12.22
C VAL A 71 6.92 8.43 12.27
N SER A 72 5.61 8.68 12.23
CA SER A 72 4.60 7.62 12.24
C SER A 72 4.74 6.67 11.04
N ILE A 73 5.05 7.19 9.85
CA ILE A 73 5.31 6.37 8.66
C ILE A 73 6.58 5.54 8.84
N GLN A 74 7.66 6.14 9.35
CA GLN A 74 8.92 5.43 9.61
C GLN A 74 8.76 4.30 10.63
N GLU A 75 7.97 4.52 11.68
CA GLU A 75 7.65 3.49 12.67
C GLU A 75 6.87 2.34 12.04
N LYS A 76 5.88 2.64 11.19
CA LYS A 76 5.12 1.61 10.46
C LYS A 76 6.00 0.79 9.52
N ILE A 77 6.97 1.42 8.85
CA ILE A 77 7.96 0.72 8.02
C ILE A 77 8.80 -0.22 8.88
N LYS A 78 9.39 0.27 9.97
CA LYS A 78 10.19 -0.55 10.89
C LYS A 78 9.41 -1.72 11.47
N TRP A 79 8.15 -1.48 11.84
CA TRP A 79 7.26 -2.52 12.32
C TRP A 79 7.00 -3.59 11.25
N ALA A 80 6.70 -3.17 10.02
CA ALA A 80 6.48 -4.07 8.90
C ALA A 80 7.72 -4.90 8.57
N ASP A 81 8.91 -4.29 8.56
CA ASP A 81 10.18 -5.00 8.34
C ASP A 81 10.47 -6.02 9.44
N THR A 82 10.25 -5.64 10.71
CA THR A 82 10.43 -6.54 11.86
C THR A 82 9.46 -7.71 11.80
N MET A 83 8.20 -7.45 11.46
CA MET A 83 7.18 -8.49 11.34
C MET A 83 7.51 -9.43 10.18
N ASN A 84 7.92 -8.88 9.03
CA ASN A 84 8.32 -9.66 7.86
C ASN A 84 9.52 -10.56 8.14
N GLU A 85 10.54 -10.07 8.85
CA GLU A 85 11.71 -10.90 9.19
C GLU A 85 11.37 -12.00 10.20
N LYS A 86 10.49 -11.71 11.17
CA LYS A 86 9.95 -12.74 12.09
C LYS A 86 9.15 -13.80 11.35
N ASP A 87 8.27 -13.39 10.45
CA ASP A 87 7.44 -14.29 9.65
C ASP A 87 8.31 -15.17 8.74
N LYS A 88 9.30 -14.57 8.08
CA LYS A 88 10.29 -15.29 7.27
C LYS A 88 11.10 -16.30 8.09
N LYS A 89 11.51 -15.96 9.31
CA LYS A 89 12.20 -16.89 10.23
C LYS A 89 11.27 -18.04 10.61
N HIS A 90 10.04 -17.73 11.01
CA HIS A 90 9.06 -18.75 11.38
C HIS A 90 8.76 -19.71 10.22
N ARG A 91 8.58 -19.18 9.00
CA ARG A 91 8.36 -20.01 7.81
C ARG A 91 9.53 -20.96 7.54
N LYS A 92 10.77 -20.46 7.65
CA LYS A 92 11.97 -21.31 7.51
C LYS A 92 12.02 -22.42 8.55
N GLU A 93 11.74 -22.13 9.82
CA GLU A 93 11.72 -23.14 10.89
C GLU A 93 10.65 -24.22 10.65
N VAL A 94 9.47 -23.84 10.15
CA VAL A 94 8.41 -24.77 9.78
C VAL A 94 8.82 -25.65 8.60
N ASP A 95 9.41 -25.05 7.55
CA ASP A 95 9.90 -25.78 6.38
C ASP A 95 11.01 -26.78 6.76
N GLU A 96 11.97 -26.39 7.61
CA GLU A 96 13.05 -27.27 8.10
C GLU A 96 12.49 -28.48 8.87
N ARG A 97 11.56 -28.24 9.80
CA ARG A 97 10.89 -29.32 10.54
C ARG A 97 10.08 -30.24 9.63
N ALA A 98 9.42 -29.69 8.61
CA ALA A 98 8.69 -30.50 7.63
C ALA A 98 9.65 -31.42 6.85
N GLU A 99 10.82 -30.94 6.46
CA GLU A 99 11.85 -31.74 5.80
C GLU A 99 12.46 -32.81 6.73
N GLU A 100 12.69 -32.51 8.01
CA GLU A 100 13.13 -33.50 9.00
C GLU A 100 12.09 -34.61 9.20
N VAL A 101 10.81 -34.25 9.30
CA VAL A 101 9.71 -35.23 9.41
C VAL A 101 9.63 -36.09 8.15
N LYS A 102 9.74 -35.51 6.94
CA LYS A 102 9.79 -36.29 5.69
C LYS A 102 10.97 -37.26 5.66
N LYS A 103 12.17 -36.82 6.04
CA LYS A 103 13.38 -37.67 6.08
C LYS A 103 13.23 -38.82 7.07
N THR A 104 12.73 -38.55 8.28
CA THR A 104 12.54 -39.60 9.30
C THR A 104 11.45 -40.60 8.90
N LEU A 105 10.37 -40.15 8.26
CA LEU A 105 9.36 -41.04 7.66
C LEU A 105 9.94 -41.89 6.53
N SER A 106 10.73 -41.29 5.62
CA SER A 106 11.40 -42.04 4.54
C SER A 106 12.35 -43.10 5.09
N LEU A 107 13.18 -42.76 6.08
CA LEU A 107 14.10 -43.71 6.71
C LEU A 107 13.36 -44.85 7.43
N LYS A 108 12.22 -44.56 8.09
CA LYS A 108 11.38 -45.60 8.70
C LYS A 108 10.75 -46.51 7.65
N ALA A 109 10.26 -45.94 6.54
CA ALA A 109 9.72 -46.72 5.42
C ALA A 109 10.79 -47.62 4.79
N ASP A 110 12.03 -47.14 4.66
CA ASP A 110 13.16 -47.93 4.15
C ASP A 110 13.56 -49.08 5.10
N VAL A 111 13.47 -48.87 6.41
CA VAL A 111 13.75 -49.91 7.43
C VAL A 111 12.61 -50.93 7.52
N GLU A 112 11.35 -50.51 7.42
CA GLU A 112 10.20 -51.43 7.35
C GLU A 112 10.20 -52.26 6.06
N PHE A 113 10.63 -51.70 4.93
CA PHE A 113 10.79 -52.43 3.67
C PHE A 113 11.92 -53.48 3.75
N ARG A 114 13.05 -53.16 4.41
CA ARG A 114 14.15 -54.12 4.64
C ARG A 114 13.85 -55.16 5.73
N GLY A 115 12.94 -54.88 6.66
CA GLY A 115 12.50 -55.84 7.69
C GLY A 115 11.52 -56.91 7.18
N HIS A 116 10.96 -56.73 5.99
CA HIS A 116 10.04 -57.67 5.35
C HIS A 116 10.67 -58.45 4.18
N ASP A 117 12.00 -58.46 4.08
CA ASP A 117 12.76 -59.09 2.97
C ASP A 117 13.43 -60.41 3.38
N GLU A 118 12.77 -61.21 4.24
CA GLU A 118 13.10 -62.64 4.45
C GLU A 118 11.91 -63.59 4.20
N LEU A 119 10.78 -63.10 3.68
CA LEU A 119 9.67 -63.95 3.23
C LEU A 119 8.97 -63.32 2.03
N PHE A 120 9.55 -63.46 0.83
CA PHE A 120 8.86 -63.91 -0.39
C PHE A 120 9.85 -63.90 -1.56
N SER A 121 10.40 -65.08 -1.86
CA SER A 121 11.11 -65.36 -3.11
C SER A 121 10.12 -65.44 -4.28
N GLU A 122 10.58 -65.01 -5.47
CA GLU A 122 10.08 -65.32 -6.82
C GLU A 122 8.63 -64.95 -7.18
N HIS A 123 8.45 -63.91 -8.01
CA HIS A 123 7.97 -64.06 -9.39
C HIS A 123 8.04 -62.75 -10.17
N GLY A 124 8.54 -62.83 -11.41
CA GLY A 124 9.02 -61.71 -12.21
C GLY A 124 7.97 -60.79 -12.84
N GLY A 125 8.52 -59.76 -13.48
CA GLY A 125 7.80 -58.86 -14.36
C GLY A 125 8.52 -57.52 -14.48
N VAL A 126 9.41 -57.39 -15.47
CA VAL A 126 9.92 -56.10 -15.92
C VAL A 126 8.74 -55.33 -16.51
N MET A 127 8.22 -54.33 -15.80
CA MET A 127 7.35 -53.32 -16.40
C MET A 127 8.20 -52.08 -16.71
N ASP A 128 8.63 -52.01 -17.97
CA ASP A 128 9.07 -50.77 -18.60
C ASP A 128 7.80 -49.95 -18.90
N PHE A 129 7.69 -48.76 -18.35
CA PHE A 129 6.60 -47.83 -18.68
C PHE A 129 7.21 -46.49 -19.09
N GLU A 130 7.61 -46.42 -20.37
CA GLU A 130 7.85 -45.14 -21.01
C GLU A 130 6.52 -44.39 -21.24
N GLU A 131 6.48 -43.19 -20.67
CA GLU A 131 6.08 -41.92 -21.28
C GLU A 131 4.75 -41.86 -22.08
N ASP A 132 3.74 -41.19 -21.53
CA ASP A 132 3.05 -40.16 -22.33
C ASP A 132 2.29 -39.09 -21.52
N ARG A 133 2.57 -37.84 -21.92
CA ARG A 133 1.72 -36.63 -21.94
C ARG A 133 0.79 -36.33 -20.76
N SER A 134 1.14 -35.28 -20.00
CA SER A 134 0.19 -34.19 -19.70
C SER A 134 0.88 -32.88 -19.28
N ARG A 135 0.75 -31.89 -20.18
CA ARG A 135 1.22 -30.50 -20.05
C ARG A 135 0.43 -29.75 -18.96
N PRO A 136 1.04 -29.10 -17.96
CA PRO A 136 0.26 -28.28 -17.03
C PRO A 136 -0.13 -26.96 -17.68
N LYS A 137 -1.45 -26.72 -17.78
CA LYS A 137 -2.02 -25.42 -18.16
C LYS A 137 -1.61 -24.37 -17.12
N ARG A 138 -1.12 -23.23 -17.59
CA ARG A 138 -0.96 -22.01 -16.79
C ARG A 138 -2.34 -21.60 -16.27
N SER A 139 -2.62 -21.81 -14.99
CA SER A 139 -3.72 -21.15 -14.29
C SER A 139 -3.18 -19.88 -13.65
N ALA A 140 -3.75 -18.75 -14.03
CA ALA A 140 -3.49 -17.46 -13.42
C ALA A 140 -3.88 -17.50 -11.93
N VAL A 141 -2.95 -17.15 -11.06
CA VAL A 141 -3.23 -16.94 -9.64
C VAL A 141 -3.91 -15.58 -9.51
N CYS A 142 -5.23 -15.58 -9.30
CA CYS A 142 -5.93 -14.43 -8.78
C CYS A 142 -5.46 -14.20 -7.33
N LEU A 143 -4.79 -13.08 -7.09
CA LEU A 143 -4.46 -12.61 -5.75
C LEU A 143 -5.75 -12.16 -5.07
N PHE A 144 -6.34 -13.02 -4.23
CA PHE A 144 -7.32 -12.60 -3.24
C PHE A 144 -6.58 -12.33 -1.93
N SER A 145 -6.42 -11.04 -1.62
CA SER A 145 -5.96 -10.57 -0.32
C SER A 145 -7.13 -10.63 0.68
N PRO A 146 -7.00 -11.31 1.85
CA PRO A 146 -7.96 -11.12 2.92
C PRO A 146 -7.64 -9.82 3.65
N SER A 147 -8.60 -8.91 3.65
CA SER A 147 -8.65 -7.74 4.52
C SER A 147 -8.64 -8.18 5.99
N ILE A 148 -7.58 -7.81 6.71
CA ILE A 148 -7.56 -7.86 8.18
C ILE A 148 -7.45 -6.42 8.68
N SER A 149 -8.55 -5.93 9.25
CA SER A 149 -8.67 -4.67 9.97
C SER A 149 -8.07 -4.81 11.38
N PRO A 150 -7.22 -3.87 11.84
CA PRO A 150 -6.73 -3.87 13.22
C PRO A 150 -7.67 -3.07 14.16
N PRO A 151 -7.58 -3.31 15.48
CA PRO A 151 -8.42 -2.69 16.51
C PRO A 151 -8.15 -1.20 16.73
#